data_AF-A0A6J1Q2W2-F1
#
_entry.id   AF-A0A6J1Q2W2-F1
#
_cell.length_a   1.000
_cell.length_b   1.000
_cell.length_c   1.000
_cell.angle_alpha   90.00
_cell.angle_beta   90.00
_cell.angle_gamma   90.00
#
_symmetry.space_group_name_H-M   'P 1'
#
loop_
_entity.id
_entity.type
_entity.pdbx_description
1 polymer ?
#
loop_
_entity_poly.entity_id
_entity_poly.type
_entity_poly.pdbx_seq_one_letter_code
_entity_poly.pdbx_strand_id
1 'polypeptide(L)'
;MPTCCIKHCTSRTSDKTKNLKFFGFPKEDVIRQQWLDACKRKETDIKVDTAMICSNHFDADCFIMEWTQPRLKNVPAKEMKRLRKNSIPTKMLIPEEEEEKKKRGKKRKRMPENGESK
;
A
#
# COMPACT_ATOMS: atom_id res chain seq x y z
N MET A 1 2.74 2.27 21.20
CA MET A 1 1.60 1.93 20.31
C MET A 1 2.05 2.03 18.87
N PRO A 2 1.93 0.98 18.03
CA PRO A 2 2.34 1.06 16.65
C PRO A 2 1.48 2.05 15.87
N THR A 3 2.13 2.87 15.06
CA THR A 3 1.51 3.89 14.20
C THR A 3 1.80 3.56 12.74
N CYS A 4 0.92 3.95 11.84
CA CYS A 4 1.14 3.73 10.42
C CYS A 4 2.40 4.49 9.95
N CYS A 5 3.23 3.83 9.13
CA CYS A 5 4.46 4.42 8.61
C CYS A 5 4.20 5.56 7.61
N ILE A 6 3.03 5.62 6.97
CA ILE A 6 2.72 6.64 5.96
C ILE A 6 2.59 8.02 6.62
N LYS A 7 3.35 9.02 6.10
CA LYS A 7 3.47 10.37 6.67
C LYS A 7 2.12 11.06 6.95
N HIS A 8 1.13 10.83 6.11
CA HIS A 8 -0.20 11.46 6.21
C HIS A 8 -1.26 10.55 6.83
N CYS A 9 -0.86 9.39 7.36
CA CYS A 9 -1.80 8.46 7.96
C CYS A 9 -1.86 8.67 9.48
N THR A 10 -3.01 9.16 9.94
CA THR A 10 -3.32 9.26 11.38
C THR A 10 -3.86 7.96 11.96
N SER A 11 -3.88 6.87 11.18
CA SER A 11 -4.25 5.54 11.67
C SER A 11 -3.22 5.08 12.70
N ARG A 12 -3.66 5.01 13.95
CA ARG A 12 -2.90 4.47 15.07
C ARG A 12 -3.66 3.31 15.65
N THR A 13 -2.95 2.34 16.20
CA THR A 13 -3.57 1.21 16.92
C THR A 13 -4.26 1.74 18.18
N SER A 14 -5.51 2.15 18.06
CA SER A 14 -6.38 2.67 19.12
C SER A 14 -7.67 1.85 19.16
N ASP A 15 -8.37 1.83 20.29
CA ASP A 15 -9.68 1.17 20.42
C ASP A 15 -10.71 1.61 19.36
N LYS A 16 -10.58 2.83 18.81
CA LYS A 16 -11.43 3.32 17.71
C LYS A 16 -11.10 2.70 16.34
N THR A 17 -9.96 2.03 16.21
CA THR A 17 -9.44 1.39 14.99
C THR A 17 -9.45 -0.14 15.07
N LYS A 18 -10.34 -0.73 15.88
CA LYS A 18 -10.43 -2.19 16.11
C LYS A 18 -10.46 -3.05 14.84
N ASN A 19 -10.83 -2.48 13.70
CA ASN A 19 -10.94 -3.20 12.43
C ASN A 19 -9.73 -3.01 11.50
N LEU A 20 -8.75 -2.15 11.87
CA LEU A 20 -7.55 -1.94 11.07
C LEU A 20 -6.51 -3.01 11.39
N LYS A 21 -6.04 -3.69 10.35
CA LYS A 21 -4.89 -4.59 10.46
C LYS A 21 -3.63 -3.83 10.10
N PHE A 22 -2.56 -4.07 10.85
CA PHE A 22 -1.24 -3.50 10.61
C PHE A 22 -0.34 -4.59 10.04
N PHE A 23 0.34 -4.29 8.95
CA PHE A 23 1.24 -5.20 8.25
C PHE A 23 2.66 -4.65 8.31
N GLY A 24 3.60 -5.48 8.74
CA GLY A 24 5.03 -5.16 8.69
C GLY A 24 5.57 -5.22 7.27
N PHE A 25 6.78 -4.68 7.08
CA PHE A 25 7.45 -4.71 5.79
C PHE A 25 7.74 -6.16 5.35
N PRO A 26 7.64 -6.45 4.04
CA PRO A 26 7.96 -7.76 3.51
C PRO A 26 9.47 -8.06 3.64
N LYS A 27 9.81 -9.35 3.66
CA LYS A 27 11.21 -9.82 3.70
C LYS A 27 11.97 -9.55 2.40
N GLU A 28 11.26 -9.53 1.27
CA GLU A 28 11.84 -9.33 -0.06
C GLU A 28 12.31 -7.88 -0.23
N ASP A 29 13.60 -7.67 -0.50
CA ASP A 29 14.20 -6.33 -0.57
C ASP A 29 13.55 -5.45 -1.65
N VAL A 30 13.22 -6.02 -2.82
CA VAL A 30 12.61 -5.28 -3.94
C VAL A 30 11.29 -4.63 -3.53
N ILE A 31 10.47 -5.35 -2.77
CA ILE A 31 9.14 -4.87 -2.38
C ILE A 31 9.23 -4.01 -1.14
N ARG A 32 10.18 -4.32 -0.24
CA ARG A 32 10.52 -3.43 0.88
C ARG A 32 10.90 -2.05 0.37
N GLN A 33 11.74 -1.97 -0.68
CA GLN A 33 12.09 -0.71 -1.33
C GLN A 33 10.88 -0.01 -1.94
N GLN A 34 9.98 -0.73 -2.61
CA GLN A 34 8.74 -0.14 -3.14
C GLN A 34 7.84 0.43 -2.03
N TRP A 35 7.79 -0.20 -0.86
CA TRP A 35 7.05 0.32 0.28
C TRP A 35 7.71 1.56 0.88
N LEU A 36 9.04 1.61 0.93
CA LEU A 36 9.79 2.78 1.38
C LEU A 36 9.58 3.97 0.45
N ASP A 37 9.66 3.74 -0.86
CA ASP A 37 9.38 4.73 -1.90
C ASP A 37 7.95 5.26 -1.78
N ALA A 38 6.98 4.35 -1.63
CA ALA A 38 5.59 4.70 -1.37
C ALA A 38 5.42 5.58 -0.13
N CYS A 39 6.12 5.25 0.97
CA CYS A 39 6.09 6.05 2.19
C CYS A 39 6.87 7.37 2.08
N LYS A 40 7.59 7.61 0.98
CA LYS A 40 8.55 8.71 0.79
C LYS A 40 9.50 8.84 1.99
N ARG A 41 10.02 7.69 2.44
CA ARG A 41 10.91 7.52 3.60
C ARG A 41 12.07 6.62 3.20
N LYS A 42 13.26 6.86 3.75
CA LYS A 42 14.40 5.97 3.54
C LYS A 42 14.47 4.94 4.66
N GLU A 43 15.12 3.81 4.37
CA GLU A 43 15.39 2.75 5.36
C GLU A 43 16.24 3.28 6.54
N THR A 44 17.02 4.35 6.32
CA THR A 44 17.78 5.07 7.35
C THR A 44 16.90 5.93 8.27
N ASP A 45 15.74 6.37 7.79
CA ASP A 45 14.84 7.28 8.51
C ASP A 45 13.82 6.52 9.36
N ILE A 46 13.60 5.23 9.06
CA ILE A 46 12.60 4.39 9.74
C ILE A 46 13.17 3.03 10.12
N LYS A 47 12.73 2.53 11.27
CA LYS A 47 13.01 1.14 11.66
C LYS A 47 12.03 0.20 10.96
N VAL A 48 12.39 -0.28 9.78
CA VAL A 48 11.59 -1.20 8.93
C VAL A 48 11.06 -2.42 9.70
N ASP A 49 11.83 -2.94 10.67
CA ASP A 49 11.43 -4.07 11.52
C ASP A 49 10.23 -3.78 12.41
N THR A 50 10.06 -2.52 12.82
CA THR A 50 8.97 -2.08 13.69
C THR A 50 7.91 -1.27 12.96
N ALA A 51 8.23 -0.81 11.75
CA ALA A 51 7.36 0.02 10.95
C ALA A 51 6.22 -0.84 10.37
N MET A 52 5.00 -0.33 10.45
CA MET A 52 3.82 -1.04 9.98
C MET A 52 2.95 -0.14 9.14
N ILE A 53 2.25 -0.71 8.17
CA ILE A 53 1.28 -0.01 7.33
C ILE A 53 -0.11 -0.58 7.59
N CYS A 54 -1.12 0.29 7.76
CA CYS A 54 -2.48 -0.16 8.01
C CYS A 54 -3.15 -0.67 6.72
N SER A 55 -4.15 -1.54 6.88
CA SER A 55 -4.88 -2.17 5.79
C SER A 55 -5.52 -1.20 4.80
N ASN A 56 -5.78 0.05 5.19
CA ASN A 56 -6.42 1.06 4.32
C ASN A 56 -5.56 1.46 3.12
N HIS A 57 -4.24 1.24 3.19
CA HIS A 57 -3.32 1.60 2.11
C HIS A 57 -3.15 0.49 1.08
N PHE A 58 -3.76 -0.66 1.31
CA PHE A 58 -3.75 -1.81 0.41
C PHE A 58 -5.15 -2.03 -0.16
N ASP A 59 -5.21 -2.50 -1.40
CA ASP A 59 -6.50 -2.91 -1.97
C ASP A 59 -7.00 -4.23 -1.37
N ALA A 60 -8.30 -4.51 -1.48
CA ALA A 60 -8.87 -5.79 -1.07
C ALA A 60 -8.18 -6.96 -1.78
N ASP A 61 -7.82 -6.79 -3.06
CA ASP A 61 -7.16 -7.78 -3.91
C ASP A 61 -5.70 -8.06 -3.50
N CYS A 62 -5.09 -7.14 -2.77
CA CYS A 62 -3.75 -7.29 -2.22
C CYS A 62 -3.71 -8.29 -1.05
N PHE A 63 -4.87 -8.72 -0.56
CA PHE A 63 -4.98 -9.66 0.55
C PHE A 63 -5.35 -11.06 0.06
N ILE A 64 -4.78 -12.05 0.74
CA ILE A 64 -5.11 -13.46 0.58
C ILE A 64 -5.48 -14.05 1.92
N MET A 65 -6.44 -14.98 1.91
CA MET A 65 -6.71 -15.82 3.05
C MET A 65 -5.83 -17.06 2.92
N GLU A 66 -4.92 -17.25 3.87
CA GLU A 66 -4.01 -18.39 3.88
C GLU A 66 -4.14 -19.11 5.22
N TRP A 67 -4.22 -20.44 5.16
CA TRP A 67 -4.18 -21.27 6.37
C TRP A 67 -2.77 -21.29 6.94
N THR A 68 -2.66 -20.99 8.23
CA THR A 68 -1.36 -21.07 8.92
C THR A 68 -0.91 -22.51 9.02
N GLN A 69 0.37 -22.77 8.78
CA GLN A 69 0.97 -24.04 9.18
C GLN A 69 1.08 -24.11 10.72
N PRO A 70 0.46 -25.13 11.36
CA PRO A 70 0.62 -25.38 12.78
C PRO A 70 2.09 -25.53 13.16
N ARG A 71 2.54 -24.81 14.19
CA ARG A 71 3.91 -24.99 14.71
C ARG A 71 4.02 -26.16 15.69
N LEU A 72 2.90 -26.63 16.22
CA LEU A 72 2.81 -27.66 17.25
C LEU A 72 1.67 -28.63 16.91
N LYS A 73 1.81 -29.92 17.28
CA LYS A 73 0.84 -30.98 16.96
C LYS A 73 -0.60 -30.72 17.45
N ASN A 74 -0.77 -29.87 18.48
CA ASN A 74 -2.07 -29.60 19.11
C ASN A 74 -2.61 -28.20 18.83
N VAL A 75 -2.04 -27.47 17.87
CA VAL A 75 -2.53 -26.13 17.49
C VAL A 75 -3.24 -26.25 16.15
N PRO A 76 -4.55 -25.96 16.05
CA PRO A 76 -5.24 -26.04 14.78
C PRO A 76 -4.71 -24.96 13.82
N ALA A 77 -4.66 -25.30 12.54
CA ALA A 77 -4.44 -24.31 11.50
C ALA A 77 -5.57 -23.27 11.58
N LYS A 78 -5.23 -21.99 11.43
CA LYS A 78 -6.19 -20.89 11.40
C LYS A 78 -6.08 -20.19 10.06
N GLU A 79 -7.22 -19.89 9.47
CA GLU A 79 -7.25 -19.01 8.31
C GLU A 79 -6.89 -17.58 8.75
N MET A 80 -5.84 -17.03 8.15
CA MET A 80 -5.37 -15.67 8.44
C MET A 80 -5.29 -14.86 7.16
N LYS A 81 -5.87 -13.65 7.22
CA LYS A 81 -5.70 -12.63 6.19
C LYS A 81 -4.25 -12.16 6.17
N ARG A 82 -3.54 -12.46 5.08
CA ARG A 82 -2.16 -12.07 4.83
C ARG A 82 -2.09 -11.17 3.61
N LEU A 83 -1.03 -10.38 3.55
CA LEU A 83 -0.75 -9.59 2.36
C LEU A 83 -0.04 -10.46 1.33
N ARG A 84 -0.42 -10.37 0.05
CA ARG A 84 0.29 -11.07 -1.02
C ARG A 84 1.75 -10.61 -1.07
N LYS A 85 2.61 -11.53 -1.50
CA LYS A 85 4.04 -11.30 -1.67
C LYS A 85 4.39 -10.20 -2.67
N ASN A 86 3.46 -9.60 -3.40
CA ASN A 86 3.70 -8.55 -4.41
C ASN A 86 2.85 -7.29 -4.19
N SER A 87 2.21 -7.20 -3.03
CA SER A 87 1.33 -6.10 -2.71
C SER A 87 2.13 -4.89 -2.25
N ILE A 88 1.92 -3.76 -2.92
CA ILE A 88 2.49 -2.46 -2.57
C ILE A 88 1.39 -1.53 -2.05
N PRO A 89 1.65 -0.76 -0.98
CA PRO A 89 0.71 0.22 -0.48
C PRO A 89 0.59 1.31 -1.53
N THR A 90 -0.48 1.31 -2.31
CA THR A 90 -0.66 2.22 -3.46
C THR A 90 -1.75 3.26 -3.20
N LYS A 91 -2.60 3.05 -2.18
CA LYS A 91 -3.68 3.97 -1.83
C LYS A 91 -3.19 5.09 -0.90
N MET A 92 -3.50 6.33 -1.29
CA MET A 92 -3.31 7.57 -0.49
C MET A 92 -1.85 7.89 -0.10
N LEU A 93 -0.91 7.73 -1.03
CA LEU A 93 0.50 8.12 -0.83
C LEU A 93 0.79 9.59 -1.18
N ILE A 94 -0.14 10.25 -1.87
CA ILE A 94 0.03 11.62 -2.35
C ILE A 94 -1.19 12.43 -1.89
N PRO A 95 -1.02 13.63 -1.32
CA PRO A 95 -2.12 14.58 -1.24
C PRO A 95 -2.66 14.83 -2.64
N GLU A 96 -3.96 15.06 -2.72
CA GLU A 96 -4.82 15.02 -3.91
C GLU A 96 -4.39 15.96 -5.06
N GLU A 97 -3.36 16.79 -4.84
CA GLU A 97 -2.85 17.81 -5.76
C GLU A 97 -2.09 17.29 -7.00
N GLU A 98 -1.47 16.10 -6.97
CA GLU A 98 -0.79 15.57 -8.18
C GLU A 98 -1.71 14.82 -9.15
N GLU A 99 -2.82 14.24 -8.68
CA GLU A 99 -3.72 13.48 -9.56
C GLU A 99 -4.44 14.39 -10.56
N GLU A 100 -4.83 15.60 -10.11
CA GLU A 100 -5.41 16.65 -10.95
C GLU A 100 -4.47 17.08 -12.10
N LYS A 101 -3.14 17.13 -11.86
CA LYS A 101 -2.16 17.48 -12.89
C LYS A 101 -2.03 16.40 -13.98
N LYS A 102 -2.14 15.12 -13.63
CA LYS A 102 -2.10 14.01 -14.61
C LYS A 102 -3.38 13.93 -15.45
N LYS A 103 -4.55 14.28 -14.90
CA LYS A 103 -5.82 14.29 -15.65
C LYS A 103 -5.89 15.45 -16.66
N ARG A 104 -5.30 16.61 -16.32
CA ARG A 104 -5.24 17.77 -17.23
C ARG A 104 -4.32 17.58 -18.45
N GLY A 105 -3.28 16.74 -18.35
CA GLY A 105 -2.33 16.49 -19.45
C GLY A 105 -2.87 15.64 -20.61
N LYS A 106 -3.89 14.81 -20.40
CA LYS A 106 -4.42 13.88 -21.44
C LYS A 106 -5.43 14.51 -22.41
N LYS A 107 -5.93 15.73 -22.17
CA LYS A 107 -7.05 16.33 -22.93
C LYS A 107 -6.64 17.10 -24.20
N ARG A 108 -5.38 17.01 -24.65
CA ARG A 108 -4.89 17.69 -25.88
C ARG A 108 -4.32 16.69 -26.90
N LYS A 109 -5.14 15.76 -27.38
CA LYS A 109 -4.98 15.25 -28.76
C LYS A 109 -6.21 15.70 -29.54
N ARG A 110 -6.15 16.95 -30.04
CA ARG A 110 -7.08 17.43 -31.07
C ARG A 110 -6.76 16.66 -32.35
N MET A 111 -7.79 16.09 -32.95
CA MET A 111 -7.79 15.51 -34.28
C MET A 111 -7.33 16.57 -35.30
N PRO A 112 -6.50 16.24 -36.32
CA PRO A 112 -6.49 17.02 -37.54
C PRO A 112 -7.69 16.60 -38.38
N GLU A 113 -8.63 17.52 -38.58
CA GLU A 113 -9.69 17.45 -39.57
C GLU A 113 -9.28 18.26 -40.80
N ASN A 114 -9.50 17.66 -41.97
CA ASN A 114 -9.56 18.21 -43.33
C ASN A 114 -8.32 18.88 -43.94
N GLY A 115 -7.68 18.12 -44.85
CA GLY A 115 -6.95 18.67 -45.98
C GLY A 115 -7.89 18.83 -47.17
N GLU A 116 -8.31 20.07 -47.41
CA GLU A 116 -8.96 20.51 -48.64
C GLU A 116 -7.86 20.95 -49.62
N SER A 117 -7.81 20.39 -50.83
CA SER A 117 -6.98 20.92 -51.92
C SER A 117 -7.52 20.51 -53.28
N LYS A 118 -8.10 21.53 -53.95
CA LYS A 118 -8.27 21.79 -55.38
C LYS A 118 -9.00 20.77 -56.26
#